data_AF-A0A7Y2B6S8-F1
#
_entry.id   AF-A0A7Y2B6S8-F1
#
_cell.length_a   1.000
_cell.length_b   1.000
_cell.length_c   1.000
_cell.angle_alpha   90.00
_cell.angle_beta   90.00
_cell.angle_gamma   90.00
#
_symmetry.space_group_name_H-M   'P 1'
#
loop_
_entity.id
_entity.type
_entity.pdbx_description
1 polymer ?
#
loop_
_entity_poly.entity_id
_entity_poly.type
_entity_poly.pdbx_seq_one_letter_code
_entity_poly.pdbx_strand_id
1 'polypeptide(L)' 'GHDWRYAIDPAKIERDLGWKPAVSFEAGIDRTVAWYEKNAEWWEAIRRRPSWAQFFSSWYDDRLANARRGKDAPAKE' A
#
# COMPACT_ATOMS: atom_id res chain seq x y z
N GLY A 1 15.60 -11.03 -1.94
CA GLY A 1 15.37 -10.83 -0.49
C GLY A 1 14.76 -12.10 0.08
N HIS A 2 15.19 -12.51 1.27
CA HIS A 2 14.75 -13.78 1.90
C HIS A 2 13.52 -13.62 2.80
N ASP A 3 13.10 -12.37 3.09
CA ASP A 3 11.96 -12.08 3.96
C ASP A 3 10.69 -11.80 3.16
N TRP A 4 9.81 -12.80 3.12
CA TRP A 4 8.54 -12.75 2.39
C TRP A 4 7.34 -12.57 3.33
N ARG A 5 7.56 -12.73 4.64
CA ARG A 5 6.52 -12.72 5.66
C ARG A 5 6.98 -11.96 6.89
N TYR A 6 6.19 -10.99 7.28
CA TYR A 6 6.30 -10.31 8.56
C TYR A 6 5.13 -10.72 9.45
N ALA A 7 5.43 -11.13 10.68
CA ALA A 7 4.45 -11.42 11.72
C ALA A 7 5.03 -10.97 13.06
N ILE A 8 4.23 -10.27 13.86
CA ILE A 8 4.61 -9.76 15.18
C ILE A 8 3.74 -10.45 16.23
N ASP A 9 4.36 -10.92 17.31
CA ASP A 9 3.66 -11.39 18.51
C ASP A 9 3.54 -10.24 19.53
N PRO A 10 2.31 -9.72 19.79
CA PRO A 10 2.11 -8.65 20.75
C PRO A 10 1.95 -9.13 22.20
N ALA A 11 2.03 -10.43 22.51
CA ALA A 11 1.64 -10.97 23.83
C ALA A 11 2.30 -10.28 25.03
N LYS A 12 3.54 -9.79 24.87
CA LYS A 12 4.24 -9.04 25.94
C LYS A 12 3.51 -7.75 26.32
N ILE A 13 3.15 -6.91 25.34
CA ILE A 13 2.49 -5.63 25.61
C ILE A 13 1.05 -5.84 26.12
N GLU A 14 0.39 -6.90 25.66
CA GLU A 14 -0.94 -7.26 26.13
C GLU A 14 -0.94 -7.69 27.59
N ARG A 15 0.04 -8.51 28.00
CA ARG A 15 0.17 -8.98 29.39
C ARG A 15 0.64 -7.88 30.33
N ASP A 16 1.69 -7.16 29.95
CA ASP A 16 2.40 -6.27 30.87
C ASP A 16 1.70 -4.91 31.00
N LEU A 17 1.02 -4.44 29.94
CA LEU A 17 0.36 -3.13 29.90
C LEU A 17 -1.16 -3.21 29.69
N GLY A 18 -1.73 -4.40 29.52
CA GLY A 18 -3.16 -4.57 29.22
C GLY A 18 -3.56 -4.00 27.85
N TRP A 19 -2.59 -3.69 26.98
CA TRP A 19 -2.89 -3.12 25.66
C TRP A 19 -3.63 -4.14 24.79
N LYS A 20 -4.63 -3.67 24.04
CA LYS A 20 -5.30 -4.43 23.00
C LYS A 20 -5.58 -3.51 21.80
N PRO A 21 -5.59 -4.02 20.56
CA PRO A 21 -6.04 -3.25 19.40
C PRO A 21 -7.47 -2.75 19.62
N ALA A 22 -7.66 -1.44 19.54
CA ALA A 22 -8.99 -0.83 19.64
C ALA A 22 -9.82 -0.95 18.35
N VAL A 23 -9.18 -1.35 17.24
CA VAL A 23 -9.78 -1.40 15.91
C VAL A 23 -9.33 -2.69 15.23
N SER A 24 -10.27 -3.48 14.69
CA SER A 24 -9.93 -4.64 13.86
C SER A 24 -9.39 -4.20 12.51
N PHE A 25 -8.79 -5.13 11.76
CA PHE A 25 -8.30 -4.80 10.42
C PHE A 25 -9.43 -4.34 9.49
N GLU A 26 -10.57 -5.03 9.50
CA GLU A 26 -11.74 -4.75 8.67
C GLU A 26 -12.28 -3.34 8.94
N ALA A 27 -12.52 -3.02 10.22
CA ALA A 27 -12.98 -1.69 10.58
C ALA A 27 -11.94 -0.61 10.29
N GLY A 28 -10.65 -0.93 10.43
CA GLY A 28 -9.54 -0.02 10.15
C GLY A 28 -9.42 0.30 8.67
N ILE A 29 -9.49 -0.71 7.80
CA ILE A 29 -9.34 -0.53 6.35
C ILE A 29 -10.53 0.24 5.76
N ASP A 30 -11.76 -0.05 6.21
CA ASP A 30 -12.96 0.67 5.78
C ASP A 30 -12.88 2.16 6.13
N ARG A 31 -12.48 2.47 7.38
CA ARG A 31 -12.28 3.87 7.83
C ARG A 31 -11.16 4.56 7.06
N THR A 32 -10.10 3.82 6.73
CA THR A 32 -8.96 4.36 5.97
C THR A 32 -9.40 4.75 4.57
N VAL A 33 -10.09 3.87 3.83
CA VAL A 33 -10.61 4.17 2.49
C VAL A 33 -11.54 5.38 2.54
N ALA A 34 -12.52 5.37 3.44
CA ALA A 34 -13.46 6.48 3.59
C ALA A 34 -12.75 7.81 3.93
N TRP A 35 -11.63 7.75 4.66
CA TRP A 35 -10.81 8.93 4.93
C TRP A 35 -10.13 9.44 3.65
N TYR A 36 -9.52 8.57 2.85
CA TYR A 36 -8.86 8.98 1.60
C TYR A 36 -9.84 9.60 0.58
N GLU A 37 -11.05 9.07 0.49
CA GLU A 37 -12.11 9.62 -0.37
C GLU A 37 -12.51 11.04 0.06
N LYS A 38 -12.60 11.27 1.38
CA LYS A 38 -12.99 12.57 1.95
C LYS A 38 -11.86 13.61 1.96
N ASN A 39 -10.61 13.18 1.81
CA ASN A 39 -9.43 14.03 1.97
C ASN A 39 -8.60 14.12 0.68
N ALA A 40 -9.27 14.23 -0.47
CA ALA A 40 -8.64 14.33 -1.79
C ALA A 40 -7.57 15.43 -1.86
N GLU A 41 -7.90 16.64 -1.40
CA GLU A 41 -7.00 17.79 -1.43
C GLU A 41 -5.66 17.51 -0.74
N TRP A 42 -5.70 16.73 0.35
CA TRP A 42 -4.51 16.40 1.14
C TRP A 42 -3.55 15.52 0.34
N TRP A 43 -4.00 14.39 -0.19
CA TRP A 43 -3.10 13.48 -0.92
C TRP A 43 -2.78 14.00 -2.32
N GLU A 44 -3.66 14.76 -2.96
CA GLU A 44 -3.37 15.41 -4.24
C GLU A 44 -2.24 16.43 -4.12
N ALA A 45 -2.21 17.22 -3.05
CA ALA A 45 -1.12 18.17 -2.81
C ALA A 45 0.24 17.47 -2.67
N ILE A 46 0.28 16.27 -2.08
CA ILE A 46 1.49 15.44 -2.00
C ILE A 46 1.85 14.91 -3.39
N ARG A 47 0.87 14.39 -4.13
CA ARG A 47 1.06 13.80 -5.46
C ARG A 47 1.56 14.79 -6.51
N ARG A 48 1.16 16.07 -6.41
CA ARG A 48 1.61 17.15 -7.29
C ARG A 48 3.09 17.51 -7.14
N ARG A 49 3.78 17.02 -6.10
CA ARG A 49 5.21 17.33 -5.90
C ARG A 49 6.05 16.66 -7.00
N PRO A 50 7.03 17.37 -7.60
CA PRO A 50 7.90 16.80 -8.62
C PRO A 50 8.63 15.53 -8.16
N SER A 51 9.03 15.48 -6.88
CA SER A 51 9.67 14.31 -6.28
C SER A 51 8.79 13.06 -6.33
N TRP A 52 7.47 13.21 -6.17
CA TRP A 52 6.53 12.09 -6.26
C TRP A 52 6.44 11.58 -7.71
N ALA A 53 6.33 12.48 -8.68
CA ALA A 53 6.28 12.10 -10.10
C ALA A 53 7.57 11.42 -10.57
N GLN A 54 8.73 11.93 -10.17
CA GLN A 54 10.03 11.34 -10.46
C GLN A 54 10.20 9.95 -9.82
N PHE A 55 9.80 9.81 -8.55
CA PHE A 55 9.78 8.52 -7.87
C PHE A 55 8.86 7.54 -8.60
N PHE A 56 7.62 7.94 -8.89
CA PHE A 56 6.64 7.08 -9.54
C PHE A 56 7.13 6.58 -10.89
N SER A 57 7.66 7.48 -11.73
CA SER A 57 8.21 7.15 -13.05
C SER A 57 9.36 6.14 -12.94
N SER A 58 10.38 6.45 -12.14
CA SER A 58 11.56 5.58 -11.98
C SER A 58 11.23 4.19 -11.42
N TRP A 59 10.18 4.08 -10.60
CA TRP A 59 9.77 2.80 -10.04
C TRP A 59 8.83 2.03 -10.94
N TYR A 60 7.84 2.67 -11.56
CA TYR A 60 6.69 1.96 -12.15
C TYR A 60 6.63 1.96 -13.68
N ASP A 61 7.27 2.90 -14.39
CA ASP A 61 7.05 3.03 -15.84
C ASP A 61 7.42 1.76 -16.61
N ASP A 62 8.60 1.19 -16.35
CA ASP A 62 9.04 -0.06 -16.98
C ASP A 62 8.15 -1.25 -16.62
N ARG A 63 7.70 -1.32 -15.35
CA ARG A 63 6.80 -2.39 -14.88
C ARG A 63 5.44 -2.31 -15.56
N LEU A 64 4.90 -1.11 -15.69
CA LEU A 64 3.62 -0.87 -16.37
C LEU A 64 3.74 -1.12 -17.88
N ALA A 65 4.84 -0.73 -18.51
CA ALA A 65 5.11 -1.02 -19.92
C ALA A 65 5.23 -2.53 -20.18
N ASN A 66 5.94 -3.26 -19.31
CA ASN A 66 6.07 -4.71 -19.40
C ASN A 66 4.75 -5.45 -19.14
N ALA A 67 3.94 -5.01 -18.18
CA ALA A 67 2.63 -5.59 -17.91
C ALA A 67 1.67 -5.44 -19.09
N ARG A 68 1.75 -4.33 -19.85
CA ARG A 68 0.98 -4.13 -21.08
C ARG A 68 1.47 -5.06 -22.21
N ARG A 69 2.78 -5.11 -22.45
CA ARG A 69 3.39 -6.02 -23.44
C ARG A 69 3.07 -7.50 -23.19
N GLY A 70 3.02 -7.92 -21.92
CA GLY A 70 2.66 -9.30 -21.55
C GLY A 70 1.18 -9.65 -21.77
N LYS A 71 0.29 -8.66 -21.79
CA LYS A 71 -1.14 -8.86 -22.12
C LYS A 71 -1.37 -8.96 -23.63
N ASP A 72 -0.53 -8.33 -24.44
CA ASP A 72 -0.60 -8.33 -25.91
C ASP A 72 0.22 -9.47 -26.55
N ALA A 73 0.89 -10.29 -25.74
CA ALA A 73 1.62 -11.45 -26.24
C ALA A 73 0.62 -12.53 -26.69
N PRO A 74 0.78 -13.11 -27.91
CA PRO A 74 -0.11 -14.19 -28.35
C PRO A 74 -0.05 -15.35 -27.36
N ALA A 75 -1.20 -15.92 -27.04
CA ALA A 75 -1.29 -17.15 -26.25
C ALA A 75 -0.39 -18.19 -26.91
N LYS A 76 0.58 -18.72 -26.17
CA LYS A 76 1.43 -19.81 -26.68
C LYS A 76 0.54 -21.04 -26.85
N GLU A 77 0.49 -21.57 -28.07
CA GLU A 77 -0.14 -22.85 -28.44
C GLU A 77 0.52 -24.04 -27.73
#